data_AF-A0A2N7VEG3-F1
#
_entry.id   AF-A0A2N7VEG3-F1
#
_cell.length_a   1.000
_cell.length_b   1.000
_cell.length_c   1.000
_cell.angle_alpha   90.00
_cell.angle_beta   90.00
_cell.angle_gamma   90.00
#
_symmetry.space_group_name_H-M   'P 1'
#
loop_
_entity.id
_entity.type
_entity.pdbx_description
1 polymer ?
#
loop_
_entity_poly.entity_id
_entity_poly.type
_entity_poly.pdbx_seq_one_letter_code
_entity_poly.pdbx_strand_id
1 'polypeptide(L)'
;MLFVDNGDVDTFFHLSTGGENPFWSIGGDSDALRLGGSVDCSDIACKLNPVDAAKIRSLTTEPQEVPCSLTFYGQQFDVILVGRRIAENKWRGIASARSLLKTMNALVGEIDGRAYYGTR
;
A
#
# COMPACT_ATOMS: atom_id res chain seq x y z
N MET A 1 -12.32 -20.42 -1.05
CA MET A 1 -11.38 -19.31 -0.86
C MET A 1 -12.14 -18.06 -1.25
N LEU A 2 -12.60 -17.28 -0.26
CA LEU A 2 -13.36 -16.06 -0.53
C LEU A 2 -12.33 -14.99 -0.88
N PHE A 3 -12.35 -14.52 -2.12
CA PHE A 3 -11.60 -13.34 -2.51
C PHE A 3 -12.23 -12.15 -1.79
N VAL A 4 -11.43 -11.45 -1.00
CA VAL A 4 -11.85 -10.21 -0.34
C VAL A 4 -11.96 -9.15 -1.44
N ASP A 5 -13.14 -8.54 -1.58
CA ASP A 5 -13.34 -7.48 -2.56
C ASP A 5 -12.58 -6.22 -2.15
N ASN A 6 -12.23 -5.35 -3.09
CA ASN A 6 -11.56 -4.09 -2.77
C ASN A 6 -12.38 -3.23 -1.77
N GLY A 7 -13.71 -3.30 -1.82
CA GLY A 7 -14.58 -2.64 -0.84
C GLY A 7 -14.42 -3.18 0.59
N ASP A 8 -14.07 -4.45 0.74
CA ASP A 8 -13.84 -5.08 2.04
C ASP A 8 -12.49 -4.64 2.63
N VAL A 9 -11.46 -4.43 1.79
CA VAL A 9 -10.15 -3.91 2.22
C VAL A 9 -10.27 -2.48 2.72
N ASP A 10 -10.91 -1.60 1.93
CA ASP A 10 -11.09 -0.18 2.29
C ASP A 10 -11.87 -0.06 3.61
N THR A 11 -12.94 -0.86 3.77
CA THR A 11 -13.74 -0.94 5.00
C THR A 11 -12.90 -1.44 6.20
N PHE A 12 -12.12 -2.52 6.01
CA PHE A 12 -11.29 -3.08 7.07
C PHE A 12 -10.25 -2.08 7.57
N PHE A 13 -9.57 -1.38 6.66
CA PHE A 13 -8.61 -0.34 7.03
C PHE A 13 -9.26 0.82 7.75
N HIS A 14 -10.42 1.29 7.27
CA HIS A 14 -11.15 2.37 7.92
C HIS A 14 -11.51 2.03 9.37
N LEU A 15 -12.03 0.83 9.61
CA LEU A 15 -12.40 0.37 10.94
C LEU A 15 -11.19 0.13 11.85
N SER A 16 -10.06 -0.31 11.29
CA SER A 16 -8.89 -0.69 12.09
C SER A 16 -7.95 0.47 12.39
N THR A 17 -7.91 1.48 11.52
CA THR A 17 -6.90 2.56 11.56
C THR A 17 -7.51 3.97 11.45
N GLY A 18 -8.83 4.07 11.25
CA GLY A 18 -9.53 5.34 11.10
C GLY A 18 -9.54 5.93 9.67
N GLY A 19 -8.99 5.23 8.67
CA GLY A 19 -9.01 5.66 7.28
C GLY A 19 -8.78 4.53 6.28
N GLU A 20 -9.13 4.75 5.02
CA GLU A 20 -9.00 3.75 3.94
C GLU A 20 -7.55 3.52 3.49
N ASN A 21 -6.66 4.46 3.82
CA ASN A 21 -5.26 4.43 3.38
C ASN A 21 -4.29 4.62 4.56
N PRO A 22 -4.13 3.60 5.42
CA PRO A 22 -3.24 3.68 6.57
C PRO A 22 -1.77 3.79 6.16
N PHE A 23 -0.99 4.41 7.03
CA PHE A 23 0.46 4.40 6.93
C PHE A 23 1.00 3.03 7.35
N TRP A 24 1.93 2.48 6.58
CA TRP A 24 2.63 1.26 6.97
C TRP A 24 4.12 1.49 7.23
N SER A 25 4.72 0.67 8.08
CA SER A 25 6.16 0.63 8.25
C SER A 25 6.69 -0.76 8.59
N ILE A 26 7.95 -1.01 8.24
CA ILE A 26 8.68 -2.23 8.56
C ILE A 26 10.14 -1.90 8.90
N GLY A 27 10.72 -2.63 9.86
CA GLY A 27 12.14 -2.57 10.21
C GLY A 27 12.97 -3.61 9.45
N GLY A 28 14.27 -3.37 9.30
CA GLY A 28 15.20 -4.31 8.66
C GLY A 28 15.35 -5.65 9.39
N ASP A 29 15.16 -5.62 10.71
CA ASP A 29 15.30 -6.74 11.63
C ASP A 29 13.98 -7.47 11.95
N SER A 30 12.85 -6.99 11.42
CA SER A 30 11.52 -7.52 11.74
C SER A 30 10.65 -7.70 10.50
N ASP A 31 10.01 -8.86 10.38
CA ASP A 31 8.98 -9.11 9.35
C ASP A 31 7.58 -8.60 9.77
N ALA A 32 7.49 -7.82 10.85
CA ALA A 32 6.24 -7.23 11.30
C ALA A 32 5.92 -5.97 10.47
N LEU A 33 4.88 -6.06 9.64
CA LEU A 33 4.27 -4.90 9.00
C LEU A 33 3.33 -4.23 9.99
N ARG A 34 3.63 -2.97 10.32
CA ARG A 34 2.80 -2.13 11.18
C ARG A 34 1.95 -1.22 10.32
N LEU A 35 0.68 -1.05 10.66
CA LEU A 35 -0.25 -0.13 10.00
C LEU A 35 -0.88 0.80 11.04
N GLY A 36 -1.10 2.06 10.68
CA GLY A 36 -1.84 2.98 11.52
C GLY A 36 -2.35 4.22 10.79
N GLY A 37 -3.27 4.93 11.43
CA GLY A 37 -3.91 6.15 10.91
C GLY A 37 -2.95 7.35 10.82
N SER A 38 -1.80 7.27 11.50
CA SER A 38 -0.76 8.31 11.45
C SER A 38 0.64 7.71 11.34
N VAL A 39 1.60 8.56 10.99
CA VAL A 39 3.02 8.23 10.82
C VAL A 39 3.64 7.48 12.00
N ASP A 40 3.31 7.96 13.19
CA ASP A 40 3.93 7.54 14.45
C ASP A 40 3.06 6.53 15.21
N CYS A 41 1.87 6.22 14.70
CA CYS A 41 0.96 5.25 15.31
C CYS A 41 1.04 3.91 14.59
N SER A 42 0.84 2.84 15.36
CA SER A 42 0.78 1.47 14.87
C SER A 42 -0.44 0.81 15.51
N ASP A 43 -1.61 1.06 14.92
CA ASP A 43 -2.90 0.58 15.43
C ASP A 43 -3.03 -0.94 15.29
N ILE A 44 -2.56 -1.50 14.17
CA ILE A 44 -2.54 -2.94 13.91
C ILE A 44 -1.20 -3.39 13.34
N ALA A 45 -0.89 -4.68 13.47
CA ALA A 45 0.29 -5.27 12.86
C ALA A 45 0.04 -6.70 12.40
N CYS A 46 0.71 -7.12 11.33
CA CYS A 46 0.73 -8.50 10.88
C CYS A 46 2.15 -8.95 10.54
N LYS A 47 2.36 -10.26 10.51
CA LYS A 47 3.60 -10.85 10.05
C LYS A 47 3.55 -11.00 8.53
N LEU A 48 4.52 -10.43 7.85
CA LEU A 48 4.71 -10.69 6.42
C LEU A 48 5.31 -12.07 6.20
N ASN A 49 5.00 -12.66 5.05
CA ASN A 49 5.79 -13.77 4.58
C ASN A 49 7.21 -13.28 4.21
N PRO A 50 8.25 -14.14 4.31
CA PRO A 50 9.62 -13.72 4.05
C PRO A 50 9.87 -13.20 2.63
N VAL A 51 9.10 -13.68 1.65
CA VAL A 51 9.22 -13.27 0.24
C VAL A 51 8.78 -11.82 0.05
N ASP A 52 7.63 -11.45 0.61
CA ASP A 52 7.10 -10.09 0.54
C ASP A 52 7.91 -9.12 1.42
N ALA A 53 8.38 -9.58 2.58
CA ALA A 53 9.30 -8.80 3.40
C ALA A 53 10.61 -8.49 2.64
N ALA A 54 11.17 -9.46 1.90
CA ALA A 54 12.35 -9.24 1.06
C ALA A 54 12.08 -8.26 -0.09
N LYS A 55 10.91 -8.34 -0.74
CA LYS A 55 10.50 -7.36 -1.77
C LYS A 55 10.43 -5.94 -1.20
N ILE A 56 9.79 -5.75 -0.06
CA ILE A 56 9.70 -4.43 0.58
C ILE A 56 11.09 -3.92 0.98
N ARG A 57 11.98 -4.79 1.46
CA ARG A 57 13.35 -4.41 1.81
C ARG A 57 14.23 -4.09 0.60
N SER A 58 13.87 -4.58 -0.59
CA SER A 58 14.54 -4.22 -1.85
C SER A 58 14.16 -2.83 -2.38
N LEU A 59 13.14 -2.19 -1.79
CA LEU A 59 12.71 -0.86 -2.18
C LEU A 59 13.83 0.17 -2.00
N THR A 60 13.92 1.08 -2.97
CA THR A 60 14.87 2.19 -2.97
C THR A 60 14.27 3.43 -2.28
N THR A 61 14.93 4.58 -2.42
CA THR A 61 14.41 5.88 -1.93
C THR A 61 13.28 6.45 -2.80
N GLU A 62 13.03 5.85 -3.96
CA GLU A 62 11.91 6.22 -4.83
C GLU A 62 10.64 5.49 -4.40
N PRO A 63 9.45 6.13 -4.47
CA PRO A 63 8.18 5.46 -4.22
C PRO A 63 7.92 4.35 -5.24
N GLN A 64 7.65 3.13 -4.75
CA GLN A 64 7.26 1.99 -5.58
C GLN A 64 6.05 1.29 -4.97
N GLU A 65 5.33 0.54 -5.80
CA GLU A 65 4.20 -0.28 -5.37
C GLU A 65 4.60 -1.74 -5.24
N VAL A 66 4.21 -2.35 -4.14
CA VAL A 66 4.42 -3.77 -3.88
C VAL A 66 3.06 -4.40 -3.58
N PRO A 67 2.52 -5.24 -4.49
CA PRO A 67 1.38 -6.09 -4.18
C PRO A 67 1.77 -7.09 -3.10
N CYS A 68 0.99 -7.15 -2.04
CA CYS A 68 1.20 -8.05 -0.91
C CYS A 68 -0.13 -8.66 -0.46
N SER A 69 -0.05 -9.86 0.08
CA SER A 69 -1.19 -10.51 0.73
C SER A 69 -0.97 -10.54 2.23
N LEU A 70 -1.82 -9.83 2.97
CA LEU A 70 -1.72 -9.65 4.41
C LEU A 70 -2.78 -10.50 5.10
N THR A 71 -2.42 -11.14 6.21
CA THR A 71 -3.41 -11.89 7.01
C THR A 71 -3.65 -11.17 8.33
N PHE A 72 -4.90 -10.76 8.57
CA PHE A 72 -5.35 -10.18 9.83
C PHE A 72 -6.49 -11.03 10.38
N TYR A 73 -6.41 -11.41 11.66
CA TYR A 73 -7.46 -12.17 12.34
C TYR A 73 -7.92 -13.44 11.60
N GLY A 74 -7.01 -14.08 10.83
CA GLY A 74 -7.31 -15.26 10.03
C GLY A 74 -7.92 -15.00 8.65
N GLN A 75 -8.20 -13.73 8.29
CA GLN A 75 -8.66 -13.32 6.97
C GLN A 75 -7.50 -12.75 6.15
N GLN A 76 -7.44 -13.14 4.88
CA GLN A 76 -6.42 -12.72 3.93
C GLN A 76 -6.93 -11.52 3.12
N PHE A 77 -6.13 -10.46 3.02
CA PHE A 77 -6.41 -9.22 2.32
C PHE A 77 -5.33 -8.98 1.29
N ASP A 78 -5.71 -8.84 0.02
CA ASP A 78 -4.79 -8.46 -1.05
C ASP A 78 -4.74 -6.94 -1.13
N VAL A 79 -3.53 -6.39 -0.96
CA VAL A 79 -3.33 -4.94 -0.84
C VAL A 79 -2.12 -4.52 -1.65
N ILE A 80 -2.02 -3.23 -1.92
CA ILE A 80 -0.88 -2.60 -2.56
C ILE A 80 -0.22 -1.68 -1.54
N LEU A 81 1.03 -1.99 -1.24
CA LEU A 81 1.88 -1.18 -0.38
C LEU A 81 2.65 -0.20 -1.25
N VAL A 82 2.29 1.08 -1.18
CA VAL A 82 2.97 2.15 -1.90
C VAL A 82 3.94 2.82 -0.94
N GLY A 83 5.25 2.68 -1.16
CA GLY A 83 6.22 3.26 -0.23
C GLY A 83 7.65 3.19 -0.72
N ARG A 84 8.56 3.48 0.21
CA ARG A 84 10.00 3.60 -0.07
C ARG A 84 10.84 3.35 1.18
N ARG A 85 12.15 3.21 0.97
CA ARG A 85 13.16 3.26 2.03
C ARG A 85 13.31 4.68 2.55
N ILE A 86 13.18 4.87 3.86
CA ILE A 86 13.33 6.17 4.53
C ILE A 86 14.61 6.26 5.38
N ALA A 87 15.17 5.13 5.75
CA ALA A 87 16.48 5.01 6.41
C ALA A 87 17.11 3.65 6.05
N GLU A 88 18.38 3.43 6.40
CA GLU A 88 19.14 2.22 6.06
C GLU A 88 18.37 0.91 6.33
N ASN A 89 17.68 0.84 7.47
CA ASN A 89 16.91 -0.33 7.91
C ASN A 89 15.44 0.00 8.20
N LYS A 90 14.86 1.00 7.50
CA LYS A 90 13.46 1.39 7.72
C LYS A 90 12.77 1.75 6.41
N TRP A 91 11.61 1.12 6.19
CA TRP A 91 10.74 1.37 5.04
C TRP A 91 9.37 1.80 5.52
N ARG A 92 8.73 2.65 4.72
CA ARG A 92 7.45 3.25 5.06
C ARG A 92 6.67 3.65 3.81
N GLY A 93 5.35 3.67 3.95
CA GLY A 93 4.45 4.09 2.89
C GLY A 93 3.00 4.19 3.33
N ILE A 94 2.11 4.08 2.36
CA ILE A 94 0.66 4.03 2.48
C ILE A 94 0.17 2.69 1.91
N ALA A 95 -0.80 2.07 2.58
CA ALA A 95 -1.46 0.86 2.09
C ALA A 95 -2.77 1.24 1.40
N SER A 96 -3.12 0.51 0.33
CA SER A 96 -4.31 0.78 -0.46
C SER A 96 -4.86 -0.53 -1.04
N ALA A 97 -6.18 -0.62 -1.21
CA ALA A 97 -6.81 -1.72 -1.95
C ALA A 97 -6.50 -1.69 -3.47
N ARG A 98 -6.07 -0.53 -3.98
CA ARG A 98 -5.84 -0.29 -5.41
C ARG A 98 -4.51 0.40 -5.70
N SER A 99 -4.01 0.22 -6.92
CA SER A 99 -2.76 0.80 -7.39
C SER A 99 -2.93 2.30 -7.57
N LEU A 100 -2.16 3.10 -6.83
CA LEU A 100 -2.19 4.56 -6.85
C LEU A 100 -1.34 5.10 -8.02
N LEU A 101 -0.17 4.51 -8.27
CA LEU A 101 0.71 4.91 -9.38
C LEU A 101 0.09 4.60 -10.74
N LYS A 102 -0.61 3.47 -10.91
CA LYS A 102 -1.32 3.21 -12.17
C LYS A 102 -2.44 4.22 -12.40
N THR A 103 -3.19 4.57 -11.36
CA THR A 103 -4.22 5.62 -11.46
C THR A 103 -3.60 6.97 -11.81
N MET A 104 -2.50 7.37 -11.17
CA MET A 104 -1.81 8.63 -11.51
C MET A 104 -1.30 8.64 -12.95
N ASN A 105 -0.65 7.56 -13.41
CA ASN A 105 -0.14 7.49 -14.79
C ASN A 105 -1.27 7.46 -15.82
N ALA A 106 -2.40 6.78 -15.53
CA ALA A 106 -3.57 6.80 -16.39
C ALA A 106 -4.18 8.22 -16.50
N LEU A 107 -4.28 8.94 -15.37
CA LEU A 107 -4.77 10.33 -15.35
C LEU A 107 -3.81 11.28 -16.08
N VAL A 108 -2.49 11.13 -15.89
CA VAL A 108 -1.48 11.93 -16.62
C VAL A 108 -1.53 11.63 -18.11
N GLY A 109 -1.65 10.37 -18.50
CA GLY A 109 -1.81 9.97 -19.90
C GLY A 109 -3.12 10.45 -20.53
N GLU A 110 -4.20 10.57 -19.76
CA GLU A 110 -5.48 11.15 -20.23
C GLU A 110 -5.40 12.67 -20.39
N ILE A 111 -4.68 13.37 -19.49
CA ILE A 111 -4.42 14.81 -19.61
C ILE A 111 -3.54 15.11 -20.83
N ASP A 112 -2.51 14.29 -21.08
CA ASP A 112 -1.64 14.39 -22.25
C ASP A 112 -2.35 13.94 -23.54
N GLY A 113 -3.37 13.08 -23.40
CA GLY A 113 -4.24 12.58 -24.47
C GLY A 113 -5.42 13.47 -24.85
N ARG A 114 -5.57 14.67 -24.27
CA ARG A 114 -6.55 15.66 -24.76
C ARG A 114 -6.07 16.29 -26.07
N ALA A 115 -6.17 15.50 -27.14
CA ALA A 115 -6.24 16.02 -28.49
C ALA A 115 -7.43 17.00 -28.58
N TYR A 116 -7.10 18.20 -29.05
CA TYR A 116 -8.02 19.24 -29.46
C TYR A 116 -9.13 18.67 -30.35
N TYR A 117 -10.32 18.47 -29.79
CA TYR A 117 -11.55 18.36 -30.56
C TYR A 117 -12.37 19.64 -30.37
N GLY A 118 -12.52 20.39 -31.47
CA GLY A 118 -13.33 21.60 -31.59
C GLY A 118 -12.46 22.86 -31.68
N THR A 119 -12.51 23.69 -32.72
CA THR A 119 -13.54 23.92 -33.75
C THR A 119 -12.91 24.80 -34.83
N ARG A 120 -13.00 24.41 -36.10
CA ARG A 120 -13.61 25.20 -37.20
C ARG A 120 -13.42 24.50 -38.54
#